data_AF-A0A2R6WJM0-F1
#
_entry.id   AF-A0A2R6WJM0-F1
#
_cell.length_a   1.000
_cell.length_b   1.000
_cell.length_c   1.000
_cell.angle_alpha   90.00
_cell.angle_beta   90.00
_cell.angle_gamma   90.00
#
_symmetry.space_group_name_H-M   'P 1'
#
loop_
_entity.id
_entity.type
_entity.pdbx_description
1 polymer ?
#
loop_
_entity_poly.entity_id
_entity_poly.type
_entity_poly.pdbx_seq_one_letter_code
_entity_poly.pdbx_strand_id
1 'polypeptide(L)'
;MVTVRAAGVAVAALLCSLVVLTAVAGAAASALDGEFSIVGYAPEDLLSDERLGSLFSAWASKHQKSYNGESERSHRMQVFKDNLQYIDAHNRKESSFALGLNRFADLTNEEYRSAYLGVKLDREKRALRRQQNPTNFRYANVKDLPASIDWREKGAVAKVKDQGSCGSCWAFSAIASVEGINAIKTGSLIALSEQELVDCDTSYNEGCNGGLMDYAFEFIINNGGIDSEEDYPYAGYDGRCDANKKNAHVVTIDSYEDVPFNDEAALLKAVAQQPVSVAIEAAGRDFQLYTSGVFTGTCGTDLDHGVTAVGYGTDNGKDYWIVKNSWGGFWGESGYVRMKRGTNSDGVGSEGICGILIEPSYAVKTSPNPPNPGPTPPAPTPPEVICDQWRTCPEGNTCCCTFPVGKLCFAWGCCGLESATCCDDHYHCCPHDYPVCDLKMNMCLRKSTSTFGVELMKRTEAKVNWVALKEKLGRKSS
;
A
#
# COMPACT_ATOMS: atom_id res chain seq x y z
N MET A 1 73.47 22.16 37.29
CA MET A 1 73.21 21.34 38.51
C MET A 1 71.71 21.12 38.54
N VAL A 2 71.12 19.96 38.30
CA VAL A 2 71.44 18.61 38.77
C VAL A 2 71.12 17.58 37.66
N THR A 3 71.98 16.58 37.55
CA THR A 3 71.95 15.40 36.66
C THR A 3 71.44 14.17 37.40
N VAL A 4 70.61 13.31 36.79
CA VAL A 4 70.49 11.84 37.03
C VAL A 4 69.92 11.21 35.73
N ARG A 5 70.71 10.65 34.78
CA ARG A 5 71.06 9.21 34.51
C ARG A 5 69.95 8.18 34.81
N ALA A 6 69.67 7.07 34.12
CA ALA A 6 69.94 6.46 32.81
C ALA A 6 69.24 5.06 32.83
N ALA A 7 69.02 4.44 31.65
CA ALA A 7 68.69 3.02 31.33
C ALA A 7 67.28 2.79 30.74
N GLY A 8 67.03 2.04 29.65
CA GLY A 8 67.88 1.27 28.75
C GLY A 8 67.05 0.51 27.69
N VAL A 9 67.56 0.46 26.45
CA VAL A 9 67.54 -0.61 25.42
C VAL A 9 66.22 -1.27 24.94
N ALA A 10 65.91 -1.12 23.63
CA ALA A 10 65.64 -2.19 22.63
C ALA A 10 65.12 -1.55 21.30
N VAL A 11 65.97 -1.29 20.29
CA VAL A 11 66.36 -2.16 19.14
C VAL A 11 65.31 -2.24 18.00
N ALA A 12 65.63 -1.51 16.93
CA ALA A 12 65.60 -1.85 15.50
C ALA A 12 64.33 -2.41 14.83
N ALA A 13 63.83 -1.67 13.82
CA ALA A 13 63.96 -1.99 12.38
C ALA A 13 62.76 -1.45 11.59
N LEU A 14 62.93 -0.31 10.89
CA LEU A 14 61.94 0.19 9.94
C LEU A 14 62.64 1.02 8.86
N LEU A 15 63.33 0.36 7.95
CA LEU A 15 63.82 0.90 6.69
C LEU A 15 64.02 -0.25 5.70
N CYS A 16 63.05 -0.40 4.78
CA CYS A 16 63.03 -1.14 3.51
C CYS A 16 61.54 -1.48 3.29
N SER A 17 60.81 -1.04 2.27
CA SER A 17 61.16 -0.43 1.00
C SER A 17 59.90 0.27 0.47
N LEU A 18 60.03 1.52 0.02
CA LEU A 18 59.07 2.12 -0.88
C LEU A 18 59.16 1.40 -2.24
N VAL A 19 58.05 1.42 -2.99
CA VAL A 19 57.85 0.96 -4.38
C VAL A 19 57.46 -0.51 -4.54
N VAL A 20 56.15 -0.77 -4.44
CA VAL A 20 55.37 -1.43 -5.53
C VAL A 20 53.97 -0.81 -5.54
N LEU A 21 53.76 0.16 -6.43
CA LEU A 21 52.44 0.49 -6.96
C LEU A 21 52.13 -0.57 -8.02
N THR A 22 51.15 -1.44 -7.79
CA THR A 22 50.23 -1.95 -8.82
C THR A 22 49.17 -2.86 -8.20
N ALA A 23 47.91 -2.57 -8.54
CA ALA A 23 46.76 -3.47 -8.62
C ALA A 23 46.23 -4.11 -7.32
N VAL A 24 45.21 -3.47 -6.73
CA VAL A 24 43.93 -4.16 -6.40
C VAL A 24 42.79 -3.15 -6.58
N ALA A 25 42.31 -3.01 -7.82
CA ALA A 25 40.92 -2.62 -8.06
C ALA A 25 40.14 -3.93 -8.06
N GLY A 26 39.47 -4.23 -6.94
CA GLY A 26 38.77 -5.50 -6.77
C GLY A 26 37.92 -5.50 -5.52
N ALA A 27 36.61 -5.55 -5.73
CA ALA A 27 35.56 -5.94 -4.79
C ALA A 27 35.40 -5.06 -3.52
N ALA A 28 34.66 -3.97 -3.67
CA ALA A 28 33.81 -3.45 -2.59
C ALA A 28 32.34 -3.64 -3.00
N ALA A 29 31.93 -4.91 -3.11
CA ALA A 29 30.53 -5.31 -3.25
C ALA A 29 30.25 -6.33 -2.16
N SER A 30 30.11 -5.86 -0.91
CA SER A 30 29.56 -6.65 0.21
C SER A 30 29.42 -5.74 1.42
N ALA A 31 28.21 -5.19 1.59
CA ALA A 31 27.55 -4.85 2.85
C ALA A 31 26.53 -3.71 2.63
N LEU A 32 25.46 -3.99 1.89
CA LEU A 32 24.20 -3.24 1.99
C LEU A 32 23.05 -4.20 2.33
N ASP A 33 23.31 -5.20 3.16
CA ASP A 33 22.31 -6.21 3.57
C ASP A 33 21.41 -5.75 4.74
N GLY A 34 21.45 -4.47 5.11
CA GLY A 34 20.77 -3.95 6.30
C GLY A 34 19.63 -2.95 6.08
N GLU A 35 19.61 -2.19 4.98
CA GLU A 35 18.69 -1.04 4.86
C GLU A 35 17.76 -1.07 3.65
N PHE A 36 17.99 -1.96 2.67
CA PHE A 36 17.17 -2.01 1.46
C PHE A 36 16.47 -3.36 1.28
N SER A 37 15.23 -3.32 0.77
CA SER A 37 14.34 -4.46 0.59
C SER A 37 14.77 -5.45 -0.52
N ILE A 38 16.03 -5.41 -0.93
CA ILE A 38 16.53 -6.04 -2.16
C ILE A 38 17.02 -7.46 -1.86
N VAL A 39 16.81 -8.40 -2.77
CA VAL A 39 17.68 -9.58 -2.85
C VAL A 39 18.82 -9.24 -3.79
N GLY A 40 20.05 -9.16 -3.26
CA GLY A 40 21.23 -8.96 -4.08
C GLY A 40 21.39 -10.09 -5.10
N TYR A 41 21.95 -9.76 -6.26
CA TYR A 41 22.28 -10.75 -7.28
C TYR A 41 23.72 -10.54 -7.74
N ALA A 42 24.34 -11.62 -8.19
CA ALA A 42 25.63 -11.59 -8.84
C ALA A 42 25.44 -11.81 -10.35
N PRO A 43 26.29 -11.25 -11.24
CA PRO A 43 26.20 -11.51 -12.68
C PRO A 43 26.17 -13.00 -13.03
N GLU A 44 26.77 -13.85 -12.19
CA GLU A 44 26.79 -15.30 -12.34
C GLU A 44 25.43 -15.96 -12.15
N ASP A 45 24.46 -15.29 -11.50
CA ASP A 45 23.10 -15.81 -11.33
C ASP A 45 22.33 -15.87 -12.65
N LEU A 46 22.73 -15.05 -13.64
CA LEU A 46 22.21 -15.08 -15.00
C LEU A 46 22.82 -16.21 -15.86
N LEU A 47 23.88 -16.88 -15.40
CA LEU A 47 24.67 -17.83 -16.20
C LEU A 47 24.14 -19.27 -16.15
N SER A 48 23.22 -19.59 -15.25
CA SER A 48 22.62 -20.94 -15.17
C SER A 48 21.20 -20.90 -14.63
N ASP A 49 20.34 -21.77 -15.17
CA ASP A 49 18.93 -21.85 -14.75
C ASP A 49 18.78 -22.30 -13.28
N GLU A 50 19.73 -23.08 -12.74
CA GLU A 50 19.72 -23.51 -11.33
C GLU A 50 19.93 -22.34 -10.36
N ARG A 51 20.91 -21.47 -10.64
CA ARG A 51 21.16 -20.28 -9.83
C ARG A 51 20.02 -19.28 -9.92
N LEU A 52 19.51 -19.04 -11.13
CA LEU A 52 18.35 -18.19 -11.34
C LEU A 52 17.12 -18.71 -10.57
N GLY A 53 16.87 -20.03 -10.59
CA GLY A 53 15.78 -20.64 -9.83
C GLY A 53 15.94 -20.49 -8.32
N SER A 54 17.17 -20.57 -7.82
CA SER A 54 17.49 -20.36 -6.39
C SER A 54 17.28 -18.91 -5.99
N LEU A 55 17.77 -17.96 -6.79
CA LEU A 55 17.59 -16.52 -6.60
C LEU A 55 16.11 -16.14 -6.62
N PHE A 56 15.35 -16.63 -7.60
CA PHE A 56 13.91 -16.41 -7.70
C PHE A 56 13.16 -16.95 -6.47
N SER A 57 13.55 -18.13 -5.97
CA SER A 57 12.91 -18.71 -4.77
C SER A 57 13.21 -17.91 -3.50
N ALA A 58 14.46 -17.43 -3.35
CA ALA A 58 14.83 -16.55 -2.25
C ALA A 58 14.09 -15.20 -2.32
N TRP A 59 14.00 -14.63 -3.51
CA TRP A 59 13.25 -13.40 -3.77
C TRP A 59 11.76 -13.56 -3.47
N ALA A 60 11.13 -14.64 -3.95
CA ALA A 60 9.73 -14.93 -3.72
C ALA A 60 9.44 -15.09 -2.23
N SER A 61 10.32 -15.78 -1.49
CA SER A 61 10.21 -15.91 -0.03
C SER A 61 10.32 -14.57 0.69
N LYS A 62 11.33 -13.74 0.34
CA LYS A 62 11.52 -12.40 0.95
C LYS A 62 10.31 -11.49 0.73
N HIS A 63 9.69 -11.59 -0.45
CA HIS A 63 8.54 -10.77 -0.85
C HIS A 63 7.18 -11.45 -0.61
N GLN A 64 7.17 -12.59 0.10
CA GLN A 64 5.95 -13.34 0.47
C GLN A 64 5.06 -13.69 -0.73
N LYS A 65 5.68 -14.07 -1.84
CA LYS A 65 4.99 -14.43 -3.08
C LYS A 65 4.55 -15.90 -3.06
N SER A 66 3.35 -16.14 -3.54
CA SER A 66 2.77 -17.47 -3.76
C SER A 66 2.18 -17.57 -5.17
N TYR A 67 2.28 -18.73 -5.79
CA TYR A 67 1.85 -18.96 -7.18
C TYR A 67 0.91 -20.16 -7.27
N ASN A 68 -0.08 -20.08 -8.16
CA ASN A 68 -1.06 -21.13 -8.44
C ASN A 68 -0.46 -22.21 -9.37
N GLY A 69 0.44 -22.99 -8.80
CA GLY A 69 1.06 -24.16 -9.45
C GLY A 69 2.29 -23.85 -10.30
N GLU A 70 2.89 -24.91 -10.82
CA GLU A 70 4.20 -24.84 -11.51
C GLU A 70 4.17 -24.03 -12.80
N SER A 71 3.03 -23.99 -13.50
CA SER A 71 2.88 -23.22 -14.73
C SER A 71 3.02 -21.72 -14.47
N GLU A 72 2.28 -21.18 -13.49
CA GLU A 72 2.39 -19.77 -13.10
C GLU A 72 3.79 -19.48 -12.57
N ARG A 73 4.31 -20.33 -11.68
CA ARG A 73 5.65 -20.16 -11.11
C ARG A 73 6.73 -20.09 -12.21
N SER A 74 6.64 -20.95 -13.22
CA SER A 74 7.57 -20.96 -14.35
C SER A 74 7.45 -19.70 -15.20
N HIS A 75 6.23 -19.23 -15.47
CA HIS A 75 6.00 -17.96 -16.17
C HIS A 75 6.58 -16.77 -15.40
N ARG A 76 6.29 -16.66 -14.10
CA ARG A 76 6.79 -15.61 -13.21
C ARG A 76 8.31 -15.60 -13.13
N MET A 77 8.95 -16.78 -13.15
CA MET A 77 10.41 -16.88 -13.20
C MET A 77 11.00 -16.37 -14.53
N GLN A 78 10.31 -16.55 -15.67
CA GLN A 78 10.77 -15.97 -16.95
C GLN A 78 10.66 -14.44 -16.95
N VAL A 79 9.57 -13.90 -16.42
CA VAL A 79 9.40 -12.44 -16.25
C VAL A 79 10.46 -11.88 -15.30
N PHE A 80 10.72 -12.57 -14.20
CA PHE A 80 11.79 -12.24 -13.27
C PHE A 80 13.17 -12.21 -13.93
N LYS A 81 13.46 -13.19 -14.79
CA LYS A 81 14.70 -13.24 -15.58
C LYS A 81 14.84 -12.01 -16.48
N ASP A 82 13.79 -11.66 -17.21
CA ASP A 82 13.78 -10.49 -18.09
C ASP A 82 13.97 -9.18 -17.31
N ASN A 83 13.29 -9.01 -16.18
CA ASN A 83 13.49 -7.87 -15.28
C ASN A 83 14.91 -7.83 -14.71
N LEU A 84 15.47 -8.96 -14.31
CA LEU A 84 16.85 -9.03 -13.82
C LEU A 84 17.86 -8.62 -14.89
N GLN A 85 17.68 -9.05 -16.13
CA GLN A 85 18.53 -8.62 -17.25
C GLN A 85 18.43 -7.12 -17.50
N TYR A 86 17.23 -6.54 -17.41
CA TYR A 86 17.01 -5.11 -17.54
C TYR A 86 17.71 -4.32 -16.42
N ILE A 87 17.56 -4.77 -15.17
CA ILE A 87 18.21 -4.21 -13.99
C ILE A 87 19.73 -4.21 -14.16
N ASP A 88 20.30 -5.34 -14.56
CA ASP A 88 21.74 -5.50 -14.77
C ASP A 88 22.27 -4.61 -15.89
N ALA A 89 21.55 -4.49 -17.00
CA ALA A 89 21.92 -3.60 -18.09
C ALA A 89 21.86 -2.11 -17.69
N HIS A 90 20.92 -1.72 -16.82
CA HIS A 90 20.82 -0.36 -16.29
C HIS A 90 21.94 -0.05 -15.29
N ASN A 91 22.12 -0.92 -14.28
CA ASN A 91 23.06 -0.70 -13.18
C ASN A 91 24.53 -0.74 -13.61
N ARG A 92 24.84 -1.26 -14.81
CA ARG A 92 26.18 -1.18 -15.42
C ARG A 92 26.51 0.19 -16.01
N LYS A 93 25.52 1.06 -16.19
CA LYS A 93 25.69 2.43 -16.66
C LYS A 93 25.90 3.36 -15.47
N GLU A 94 26.67 4.42 -15.66
CA GLU A 94 26.72 5.53 -14.70
C GLU A 94 25.34 6.18 -14.60
N SER A 95 24.68 6.07 -13.44
CA SER A 95 23.32 6.54 -13.18
C SER A 95 23.22 7.13 -11.78
N SER A 96 22.32 8.10 -11.56
CA SER A 96 22.02 8.65 -10.23
C SER A 96 21.10 7.77 -9.39
N PHE A 97 20.56 6.71 -9.98
CA PHE A 97 19.65 5.78 -9.33
C PHE A 97 19.92 4.34 -9.78
N ALA A 98 19.60 3.41 -8.90
CA ALA A 98 19.71 1.99 -9.12
C ALA A 98 18.33 1.35 -9.22
N LEU A 99 18.24 0.35 -10.10
CA LEU A 99 17.11 -0.58 -10.16
C LEU A 99 17.43 -1.83 -9.35
N GLY A 100 16.40 -2.60 -9.01
CA GLY A 100 16.58 -3.79 -8.18
C GLY A 100 15.40 -4.74 -8.22
N LEU A 101 15.64 -5.93 -7.67
CA LEU A 101 14.65 -7.00 -7.53
C LEU A 101 13.67 -6.68 -6.38
N ASN A 102 12.88 -5.64 -6.56
CA ASN A 102 11.84 -5.21 -5.63
C ASN A 102 10.58 -6.11 -5.76
N ARG A 103 9.49 -5.77 -5.07
CA ARG A 103 8.23 -6.57 -5.08
C ARG A 103 7.59 -6.80 -6.45
N PHE A 104 7.95 -6.03 -7.48
CA PHE A 104 7.38 -6.11 -8.83
C PHE A 104 8.27 -6.84 -9.82
N ALA A 105 9.37 -7.43 -9.37
CA ALA A 105 10.32 -8.12 -10.25
C ALA A 105 9.70 -9.32 -10.99
N ASP A 106 8.59 -9.91 -10.51
CA ASP A 106 7.87 -10.99 -11.20
C ASP A 106 6.70 -10.54 -12.09
N LEU A 107 6.53 -9.22 -12.28
CA LEU A 107 5.49 -8.65 -13.13
C LEU A 107 6.08 -8.08 -14.41
N THR A 108 5.39 -8.32 -15.53
CA THR A 108 5.65 -7.59 -16.76
C THR A 108 5.25 -6.12 -16.56
N ASN A 109 5.80 -5.22 -17.37
CA ASN A 109 5.42 -3.81 -17.27
C ASN A 109 3.94 -3.58 -17.59
N GLU A 110 3.36 -4.38 -18.50
CA GLU A 110 1.93 -4.33 -18.84
C GLU A 110 1.05 -4.74 -17.66
N GLU A 111 1.36 -5.87 -17.00
CA GLU A 111 0.64 -6.30 -15.78
C GLU A 111 0.74 -5.24 -14.68
N TYR A 112 1.95 -4.71 -14.43
CA TYR A 112 2.19 -3.65 -13.46
C TYR A 112 1.33 -2.41 -13.74
N ARG A 113 1.34 -1.93 -14.99
CA ARG A 113 0.56 -0.75 -15.40
C ARG A 113 -0.93 -0.94 -15.21
N SER A 114 -1.44 -2.14 -15.51
CA SER A 114 -2.86 -2.44 -15.42
C SER A 114 -3.39 -2.55 -13.99
N ALA A 115 -2.54 -2.90 -13.03
CA ALA A 115 -2.96 -3.27 -11.67
C ALA A 115 -2.63 -2.22 -10.60
N TYR A 116 -1.61 -1.38 -10.79
CA TYR A 116 -1.08 -0.51 -9.71
C TYR A 116 -1.23 0.99 -9.97
N LEU A 117 -1.69 1.38 -11.15
CA LEU A 117 -1.86 2.76 -11.58
C LEU A 117 -3.36 3.11 -11.60
N GLY A 118 -3.73 4.36 -11.32
CA GLY A 118 -5.14 4.71 -11.10
C GLY A 118 -5.49 6.19 -11.03
N VAL A 119 -4.64 7.13 -11.43
CA VAL A 119 -5.10 8.53 -11.55
C VAL A 119 -5.96 8.70 -12.79
N LYS A 120 -7.10 9.38 -12.61
CA LYS A 120 -7.98 9.80 -13.71
C LYS A 120 -8.01 11.32 -13.76
N LEU A 121 -7.40 11.87 -14.82
CA LEU A 121 -7.32 13.31 -15.02
C LEU A 121 -8.66 13.89 -15.51
N ASP A 122 -9.14 14.93 -14.81
CA ASP A 122 -10.19 15.80 -15.32
C ASP A 122 -9.61 16.80 -16.32
N ARG A 123 -9.79 16.50 -17.62
CA ARG A 123 -9.21 17.30 -18.71
C ARG A 123 -9.80 18.70 -18.78
N GLU A 124 -11.08 18.87 -18.42
CA GLU A 124 -11.75 20.17 -18.48
C GLU A 124 -11.27 21.06 -17.33
N LYS A 125 -11.30 20.55 -16.09
CA LYS A 125 -10.77 21.26 -14.91
C LYS A 125 -9.30 21.63 -15.11
N ARG A 126 -8.48 20.71 -15.64
CA ARG A 126 -7.07 20.97 -15.96
C ARG A 126 -6.91 22.08 -17.00
N ALA A 127 -7.72 22.09 -18.06
CA ALA A 127 -7.66 23.14 -19.07
C ALA A 127 -8.03 24.52 -18.51
N LEU A 128 -8.99 24.56 -17.58
CA LEU A 128 -9.37 25.78 -16.86
C LEU A 128 -8.25 26.26 -15.92
N ARG A 129 -7.62 25.36 -15.15
CA ARG A 129 -6.50 25.67 -14.24
C ARG A 129 -5.33 26.30 -14.98
N ARG A 130 -4.98 25.78 -16.17
CA ARG A 130 -3.93 26.36 -17.04
C ARG A 130 -4.17 27.82 -17.43
N GLN A 131 -5.42 28.29 -17.39
CA GLN A 131 -5.79 29.65 -17.74
C GLN A 131 -5.93 30.57 -16.51
N GLN A 132 -5.87 30.02 -15.29
CA GLN A 132 -6.01 30.82 -14.07
C GLN A 132 -4.72 31.55 -13.71
N ASN A 133 -4.86 32.80 -13.25
CA ASN A 133 -3.74 33.58 -12.76
C ASN A 133 -3.37 33.17 -11.33
N PRO A 134 -2.09 32.92 -11.01
CA PRO A 134 -1.62 32.43 -9.71
C PRO A 134 -1.68 33.46 -8.57
N THR A 135 -2.40 34.57 -8.73
CA THR A 135 -2.34 35.73 -7.81
C THR A 135 -2.90 35.46 -6.40
N ASN A 136 -3.62 34.34 -6.20
CA ASN A 136 -4.26 34.00 -4.93
C ASN A 136 -3.62 32.79 -4.22
N PHE A 137 -2.45 32.32 -4.66
CA PHE A 137 -1.76 31.20 -4.01
C PHE A 137 -1.29 31.58 -2.60
N ARG A 138 -1.78 30.86 -1.57
CA ARG A 138 -1.55 31.13 -0.14
C ARG A 138 -0.09 31.25 0.22
N TYR A 139 0.77 30.43 -0.38
CA TYR A 139 2.20 30.41 -0.08
C TYR A 139 3.03 31.29 -1.02
N ALA A 140 2.42 32.11 -1.89
CA ALA A 140 3.14 32.94 -2.85
C ALA A 140 4.21 33.85 -2.21
N ASN A 141 3.92 34.39 -1.02
CA ASN A 141 4.78 35.34 -0.31
C ASN A 141 5.80 34.70 0.64
N VAL A 142 5.88 33.36 0.71
CA VAL A 142 6.92 32.67 1.48
C VAL A 142 8.28 32.88 0.77
N LYS A 143 9.26 33.43 1.49
CA LYS A 143 10.59 33.78 0.94
C LYS A 143 11.71 32.93 1.55
N ASP A 144 11.70 32.75 2.86
CA ASP A 144 12.76 32.05 3.59
C ASP A 144 12.45 30.56 3.67
N LEU A 145 12.83 29.81 2.63
CA LEU A 145 12.67 28.36 2.57
C LEU A 145 13.90 27.66 3.14
N PRO A 146 13.73 26.58 3.94
CA PRO A 146 14.87 25.77 4.35
C PRO A 146 15.49 25.08 3.13
N ALA A 147 16.80 24.83 3.17
CA ALA A 147 17.53 24.15 2.09
C ALA A 147 17.04 22.71 1.86
N SER A 148 16.61 22.05 2.94
CA SER A 148 15.98 20.74 2.92
C SER A 148 14.85 20.68 3.93
N ILE A 149 13.84 19.88 3.64
CA ILE A 149 12.77 19.56 4.58
C ILE A 149 12.39 18.09 4.43
N ASP A 150 12.14 17.44 5.56
CA ASP A 150 11.60 16.10 5.62
C ASP A 150 10.50 16.04 6.68
N TRP A 151 9.25 15.91 6.25
CA TRP A 151 8.12 15.86 7.17
C TRP A 151 8.08 14.57 7.99
N ARG A 152 8.82 13.52 7.60
CA ARG A 152 8.97 12.29 8.39
C ARG A 152 9.67 12.57 9.71
N GLU A 153 10.76 13.35 9.65
CA GLU A 153 11.53 13.77 10.82
C GLU A 153 10.74 14.70 11.76
N LYS A 154 9.71 15.36 11.22
CA LYS A 154 8.80 16.23 11.97
C LYS A 154 7.54 15.53 12.50
N GLY A 155 7.43 14.21 12.32
CA GLY A 155 6.28 13.42 12.77
C GLY A 155 4.98 13.75 12.03
N ALA A 156 5.06 14.28 10.80
CA ALA A 156 3.91 14.68 9.99
C ALA A 156 3.71 13.76 8.77
N VAL A 157 4.18 12.51 8.84
CA VAL A 157 4.01 11.50 7.79
C VAL A 157 3.72 10.17 8.45
N ALA A 158 2.53 9.60 8.21
CA ALA A 158 2.21 8.25 8.66
C ALA A 158 3.08 7.20 7.95
N LYS A 159 3.08 5.97 8.49
CA LYS A 159 3.80 4.84 7.89
C LYS A 159 3.41 4.64 6.42
N VAL A 160 4.33 4.09 5.64
CA VAL A 160 4.03 3.67 4.25
C VAL A 160 2.98 2.56 4.30
N LYS A 161 1.93 2.72 3.49
CA LYS A 161 0.85 1.75 3.31
C LYS A 161 0.98 1.06 1.94
N ASP A 162 0.10 0.10 1.67
CA ASP A 162 0.07 -0.66 0.42
C ASP A 162 -1.35 -0.67 -0.16
N GLN A 163 -1.51 -0.06 -1.34
CA GLN A 163 -2.78 0.00 -2.04
C GLN A 163 -3.20 -1.34 -2.66
N GLY A 164 -2.28 -2.32 -2.74
CA GLY A 164 -2.52 -3.58 -3.43
C GLY A 164 -2.72 -3.37 -4.94
N SER A 165 -3.58 -4.19 -5.55
CA SER A 165 -3.93 -4.14 -6.97
C SER A 165 -5.15 -3.28 -7.27
N CYS A 166 -5.44 -2.30 -6.40
CA CYS A 166 -6.54 -1.35 -6.56
C CYS A 166 -5.96 -0.01 -7.05
N GLY A 167 -6.61 0.62 -8.04
CA GLY A 167 -6.24 1.93 -8.56
C GLY A 167 -6.55 3.10 -7.61
N SER A 168 -6.45 2.91 -6.30
CA SER A 168 -6.82 3.86 -5.24
C SER A 168 -5.71 4.84 -4.85
N CYS A 169 -4.62 4.93 -5.62
CA CYS A 169 -3.50 5.85 -5.36
C CYS A 169 -3.93 7.32 -5.10
N TRP A 170 -5.03 7.76 -5.71
CA TRP A 170 -5.64 9.07 -5.48
C TRP A 170 -6.09 9.24 -4.01
N ALA A 171 -6.70 8.22 -3.42
CA ALA A 171 -7.12 8.20 -2.02
C ALA A 171 -5.91 8.22 -1.09
N PHE A 172 -4.90 7.37 -1.33
CA PHE A 172 -3.66 7.34 -0.55
C PHE A 172 -2.91 8.67 -0.58
N SER A 173 -2.82 9.29 -1.76
CA SER A 173 -2.16 10.58 -1.93
C SER A 173 -2.89 11.68 -1.15
N ALA A 174 -4.22 11.73 -1.24
CA ALA A 174 -5.03 12.71 -0.52
C ALA A 174 -4.94 12.51 1.00
N ILE A 175 -5.15 11.27 1.48
CA ILE A 175 -5.07 10.93 2.90
C ILE A 175 -3.71 11.30 3.48
N ALA A 176 -2.61 10.98 2.82
CA ALA A 176 -1.28 11.35 3.33
C ALA A 176 -1.07 12.87 3.45
N SER A 177 -1.71 13.69 2.59
CA SER A 177 -1.71 15.15 2.74
C SER A 177 -2.55 15.60 3.93
N VAL A 178 -3.74 15.00 4.13
CA VAL A 178 -4.64 15.28 5.26
C VAL A 178 -4.01 14.89 6.60
N GLU A 179 -3.43 13.70 6.69
CA GLU A 179 -2.69 13.21 7.87
C GLU A 179 -1.56 14.20 8.24
N GLY A 180 -0.81 14.64 7.23
CA GLY A 180 0.32 15.57 7.42
C GLY A 180 -0.12 16.93 7.93
N ILE A 181 -1.11 17.57 7.29
CA ILE A 181 -1.59 18.87 7.76
C ILE A 181 -2.28 18.77 9.12
N ASN A 182 -2.95 17.65 9.40
CA ASN A 182 -3.52 17.39 10.72
C ASN A 182 -2.43 17.32 11.80
N ALA A 183 -1.35 16.57 11.57
CA ALA A 183 -0.23 16.49 12.49
C ALA A 183 0.43 17.86 12.72
N ILE A 184 0.60 18.65 11.65
CA ILE A 184 1.17 20.01 11.73
C ILE A 184 0.30 20.95 12.56
N LYS A 185 -1.03 20.87 12.43
CA LYS A 185 -1.96 21.80 13.09
C LYS A 185 -2.34 21.40 14.50
N THR A 186 -2.43 20.10 14.78
CA THR A 186 -2.92 19.58 16.05
C THR A 186 -1.82 18.99 16.93
N GLY A 187 -0.66 18.66 16.36
CA GLY A 187 0.39 17.90 17.03
C GLY A 187 0.09 16.40 17.13
N SER A 188 -1.03 15.92 16.56
CA SER A 188 -1.42 14.51 16.58
C SER A 188 -1.42 13.92 15.18
N LEU A 189 -0.60 12.90 14.96
CA LEU A 189 -0.62 12.11 13.74
C LEU A 189 -1.60 10.95 13.91
N ILE A 190 -2.69 10.97 13.15
CA ILE A 190 -3.75 9.96 13.15
C ILE A 190 -3.70 9.28 11.78
N ALA A 191 -3.68 7.94 11.74
CA ALA A 191 -3.80 7.19 10.50
C ALA A 191 -5.27 7.21 10.04
N LEU A 192 -5.52 7.68 8.81
CA LEU A 192 -6.88 7.89 8.29
C LEU A 192 -7.23 6.86 7.23
N SER A 193 -8.54 6.67 6.98
CA SER A 193 -9.05 5.63 6.09
C SER A 193 -9.01 6.04 4.62
N GLU A 194 -8.21 5.34 3.80
CA GLU A 194 -8.36 5.40 2.35
C GLU A 194 -9.61 4.65 1.87
N GLN A 195 -10.06 3.62 2.60
CA GLN A 195 -11.19 2.80 2.19
C GLN A 195 -12.51 3.56 2.25
N GLU A 196 -12.67 4.48 3.21
CA GLU A 196 -13.85 5.34 3.26
C GLU A 196 -13.94 6.19 1.97
N LEU A 197 -12.82 6.71 1.47
CA LEU A 197 -12.80 7.41 0.19
C LEU A 197 -13.15 6.47 -0.97
N VAL A 198 -12.52 5.30 -1.03
CA VAL A 198 -12.77 4.29 -2.09
C VAL A 198 -14.25 3.90 -2.16
N ASP A 199 -14.90 3.70 -1.01
CA ASP A 199 -16.27 3.20 -0.94
C ASP A 199 -17.33 4.30 -1.06
N CYS A 200 -17.02 5.52 -0.63
CA CYS A 200 -18.01 6.58 -0.44
C CYS A 200 -17.87 7.79 -1.37
N ASP A 201 -16.67 8.11 -1.85
CA ASP A 201 -16.47 9.19 -2.81
C ASP A 201 -16.81 8.71 -4.24
N THR A 202 -18.10 8.69 -4.54
CA THR A 202 -18.66 8.13 -5.77
C THR A 202 -19.22 9.18 -6.74
N SER A 203 -19.06 10.48 -6.41
CA SER A 203 -19.60 11.55 -7.25
C SER A 203 -18.74 11.80 -8.50
N TYR A 204 -17.42 11.64 -8.37
CA TYR A 204 -16.44 11.84 -9.45
C TYR A 204 -15.38 10.74 -9.46
N ASN A 205 -14.93 10.30 -8.29
CA ASN A 205 -14.00 9.20 -8.17
C ASN A 205 -14.72 7.85 -8.36
N GLU A 206 -13.97 6.86 -8.84
CA GLU A 206 -14.50 5.55 -9.24
C GLU A 206 -13.82 4.41 -8.46
N GLY A 207 -13.50 4.65 -7.19
CA GLY A 207 -12.89 3.65 -6.31
C GLY A 207 -11.56 3.11 -6.88
N CYS A 208 -11.47 1.79 -7.06
CA CYS A 208 -10.34 1.10 -7.65
C CYS A 208 -10.17 1.35 -9.15
N ASN A 209 -11.16 1.90 -9.84
CA ASN A 209 -11.02 2.31 -11.24
C ASN A 209 -10.38 3.69 -11.38
N GLY A 210 -10.02 4.31 -10.26
CA GLY A 210 -9.22 5.52 -10.24
C GLY A 210 -9.98 6.79 -9.86
N GLY A 211 -9.23 7.86 -9.73
CA GLY A 211 -9.74 9.13 -9.21
C GLY A 211 -8.71 10.26 -9.19
N LEU A 212 -9.09 11.36 -8.54
CA LEU A 212 -8.31 12.58 -8.38
C LEU A 212 -8.38 13.08 -6.93
N MET A 213 -7.24 13.55 -6.43
CA MET A 213 -7.06 13.95 -5.03
C MET A 213 -7.94 15.12 -4.61
N ASP A 214 -8.21 16.07 -5.52
CA ASP A 214 -9.08 17.22 -5.25
C ASP A 214 -10.50 16.81 -4.86
N TYR A 215 -11.05 15.79 -5.53
CA TYR A 215 -12.39 15.30 -5.25
C TYR A 215 -12.44 14.54 -3.92
N ALA A 216 -11.34 13.86 -3.55
CA ALA A 216 -11.20 13.30 -2.21
C ALA A 216 -11.21 14.39 -1.13
N PHE A 217 -10.50 15.50 -1.33
CA PHE A 217 -10.54 16.62 -0.38
C PHE A 217 -11.96 17.22 -0.29
N GLU A 218 -12.61 17.45 -1.43
CA GLU A 218 -13.99 17.93 -1.49
C GLU A 218 -14.96 16.98 -0.77
N PHE A 219 -14.79 15.68 -0.93
CA PHE A 219 -15.56 14.67 -0.20
C PHE A 219 -15.36 14.83 1.31
N ILE A 220 -14.11 14.91 1.80
CA ILE A 220 -13.82 15.02 3.25
C ILE A 220 -14.48 16.27 3.83
N ILE A 221 -14.47 17.39 3.11
CA ILE A 221 -15.12 18.65 3.51
C ILE A 221 -16.63 18.43 3.64
N ASN A 222 -17.27 17.93 2.57
CA ASN A 222 -18.73 17.76 2.52
C ASN A 222 -19.24 16.66 3.46
N ASN A 223 -18.38 15.69 3.75
CA ASN A 223 -18.64 14.61 4.67
C ASN A 223 -18.58 15.03 6.15
N GLY A 224 -18.02 16.21 6.43
CA GLY A 224 -17.79 16.67 7.80
C GLY A 224 -16.59 16.01 8.47
N GLY A 225 -15.70 15.40 7.69
CA GLY A 225 -14.46 14.76 8.14
C GLY A 225 -14.21 13.40 7.50
N ILE A 226 -13.20 12.71 7.99
CA ILE A 226 -12.78 11.36 7.57
C ILE A 226 -12.50 10.52 8.81
N ASP A 227 -12.84 9.24 8.73
CA ASP A 227 -12.64 8.23 9.75
C ASP A 227 -11.18 7.74 9.83
N SER A 228 -10.87 7.08 10.94
CA SER A 228 -9.54 6.50 11.15
C SER A 228 -9.37 5.20 10.34
N GLU A 229 -8.12 4.82 10.08
CA GLU A 229 -7.80 3.48 9.53
C GLU A 229 -8.33 2.35 10.43
N GLU A 230 -8.44 2.58 11.74
CA GLU A 230 -8.95 1.59 12.69
C GLU A 230 -10.46 1.39 12.57
N ASP A 231 -11.21 2.49 12.41
CA ASP A 231 -12.68 2.46 12.28
C ASP A 231 -13.14 1.97 10.90
N TYR A 232 -12.37 2.30 9.85
CA TYR A 232 -12.66 1.88 8.47
C TYR A 232 -11.38 1.35 7.78
N PRO A 233 -10.98 0.09 8.05
CA PRO A 233 -9.74 -0.48 7.54
C PRO A 233 -9.69 -0.67 6.02
N TYR A 234 -8.49 -0.56 5.45
CA TYR A 234 -8.25 -0.80 4.04
C TYR A 234 -8.47 -2.26 3.61
N ALA A 235 -9.33 -2.46 2.61
CA ALA A 235 -9.68 -3.75 2.05
C ALA A 235 -9.05 -4.01 0.67
N GLY A 236 -8.68 -2.96 -0.06
CA GLY A 236 -8.00 -3.09 -1.36
C GLY A 236 -8.91 -3.50 -2.53
N TYR A 237 -10.22 -3.29 -2.39
CA TYR A 237 -11.22 -3.47 -3.44
C TYR A 237 -12.41 -2.53 -3.19
N ASP A 238 -13.26 -2.34 -4.20
CA ASP A 238 -14.47 -1.53 -4.09
C ASP A 238 -15.49 -2.19 -3.15
N GLY A 239 -15.82 -1.48 -2.07
CA GLY A 239 -16.88 -1.84 -1.14
C GLY A 239 -18.13 -0.97 -1.33
N ARG A 240 -19.15 -1.28 -0.54
CA ARG A 240 -20.30 -0.37 -0.37
C ARG A 240 -19.96 0.59 0.77
N CYS A 241 -20.22 1.88 0.57
CA CYS A 241 -20.11 2.87 1.65
C CYS A 241 -20.88 2.43 2.90
N ASP A 242 -20.15 2.04 3.94
CA ASP A 242 -20.70 1.51 5.20
C ASP A 242 -20.94 2.65 6.19
N ALA A 243 -22.21 3.05 6.34
CA ALA A 243 -22.62 4.11 7.24
C ALA A 243 -22.32 3.82 8.73
N ASN A 244 -22.07 2.56 9.11
CA ASN A 244 -21.71 2.23 10.50
C ASN A 244 -20.23 2.46 10.77
N LYS A 245 -19.37 2.32 9.76
CA LYS A 245 -17.94 2.62 9.85
C LYS A 245 -17.64 4.08 9.58
N LYS A 246 -18.45 4.70 8.71
CA LYS A 246 -18.40 6.10 8.33
C LYS A 246 -19.15 6.97 9.34
N ASN A 247 -18.62 7.13 10.55
CA ASN A 247 -19.37 7.77 11.64
C ASN A 247 -18.55 8.58 12.65
N ALA A 248 -17.25 8.34 12.78
CA ALA A 248 -16.40 8.97 13.77
C ALA A 248 -15.86 10.32 13.29
N HIS A 249 -15.54 10.46 11.99
CA HIS A 249 -15.06 11.72 11.38
C HIS A 249 -13.93 12.38 12.20
N VAL A 250 -12.92 11.58 12.56
CA VAL A 250 -11.87 11.95 13.53
C VAL A 250 -10.99 13.12 13.08
N VAL A 251 -10.92 13.40 11.78
CA VAL A 251 -10.18 14.53 11.21
C VAL A 251 -11.03 15.29 10.20
N THR A 252 -10.97 16.62 10.27
CA THR A 252 -11.60 17.55 9.32
C THR A 252 -10.57 18.43 8.63
N ILE A 253 -10.91 18.90 7.43
CA ILE A 253 -10.19 19.95 6.70
C ILE A 253 -11.16 21.07 6.35
N ASP A 254 -10.68 22.30 6.27
CA ASP A 254 -11.52 23.48 6.04
C ASP A 254 -11.69 23.79 4.54
N SER A 255 -10.67 23.48 3.74
CA SER A 255 -10.69 23.59 2.27
C SER A 255 -9.53 22.77 1.67
N TYR A 256 -9.33 22.87 0.36
CA TYR A 256 -8.08 22.49 -0.30
C TYR A 256 -7.65 23.60 -1.26
N GLU A 257 -6.40 23.54 -1.71
CA GLU A 257 -5.85 24.53 -2.62
C GLU A 257 -4.90 23.86 -3.62
N ASP A 258 -5.02 24.31 -4.87
CA ASP A 258 -4.14 23.93 -5.96
C ASP A 258 -2.82 24.70 -5.91
N VAL A 259 -1.71 24.01 -6.17
CA VAL A 259 -0.44 24.67 -6.45
C VAL A 259 -0.44 25.14 -7.91
N PRO A 260 0.05 26.36 -8.21
CA PRO A 260 0.20 26.87 -9.56
C PRO A 260 0.82 25.88 -10.56
N PHE A 261 0.19 25.78 -11.72
CA PHE A 261 0.52 24.82 -12.78
C PHE A 261 1.95 25.03 -13.32
N ASN A 262 2.74 23.96 -13.40
CA ASN A 262 4.13 23.98 -13.91
C ASN A 262 5.07 24.97 -13.18
N ASP A 263 4.80 25.26 -11.91
CA ASP A 263 5.60 26.18 -11.10
C ASP A 263 6.33 25.43 -9.98
N GLU A 264 7.59 25.09 -10.23
CA GLU A 264 8.45 24.40 -9.27
C GLU A 264 8.65 25.21 -7.99
N ALA A 265 8.77 26.54 -8.09
CA ALA A 265 8.99 27.39 -6.94
C ALA A 265 7.73 27.44 -6.06
N ALA A 266 6.54 27.40 -6.67
CA ALA A 266 5.29 27.30 -5.93
C ALA A 266 5.15 25.95 -5.21
N LEU A 267 5.48 24.83 -5.88
CA LEU A 267 5.49 23.51 -5.23
C LEU A 267 6.50 23.47 -4.07
N LEU A 268 7.70 24.02 -4.26
CA LEU A 268 8.73 24.08 -3.22
C LEU A 268 8.22 24.84 -1.99
N LYS A 269 7.55 25.97 -2.21
CA LYS A 269 6.92 26.76 -1.14
C LYS A 269 5.83 25.97 -0.42
N ALA A 270 4.98 25.24 -1.14
CA ALA A 270 3.93 24.43 -0.52
C ALA A 270 4.51 23.27 0.30
N VAL A 271 5.45 22.50 -0.27
CA VAL A 271 6.10 21.37 0.41
C VAL A 271 6.88 21.83 1.65
N ALA A 272 7.44 23.05 1.65
CA ALA A 272 8.08 23.63 2.82
C ALA A 272 7.11 23.90 3.99
N GLN A 273 5.80 23.98 3.72
CA GLN A 273 4.76 24.25 4.73
C GLN A 273 3.99 23.00 5.16
N GLN A 274 3.84 22.00 4.28
CA GLN A 274 3.13 20.75 4.56
C GLN A 274 3.35 19.70 3.46
N PRO A 275 3.01 18.41 3.67
CA PRO A 275 2.92 17.42 2.61
C PRO A 275 1.88 17.79 1.52
N VAL A 276 2.26 17.61 0.26
CA VAL A 276 1.45 17.98 -0.91
C VAL A 276 1.13 16.74 -1.74
N SER A 277 -0.14 16.53 -2.08
CA SER A 277 -0.56 15.49 -3.03
C SER A 277 -0.14 15.90 -4.44
N VAL A 278 0.49 14.99 -5.17
CA VAL A 278 0.94 15.22 -6.55
C VAL A 278 0.59 14.00 -7.40
N ALA A 279 0.31 14.23 -8.68
CA ALA A 279 0.23 13.15 -9.66
C ALA A 279 1.52 13.07 -10.49
N ILE A 280 1.91 11.86 -10.86
CA ILE A 280 3.07 11.57 -11.72
C ILE A 280 2.71 10.54 -12.79
N GLU A 281 3.52 10.45 -13.84
CA GLU A 281 3.57 9.26 -14.70
C GLU A 281 4.54 8.23 -14.10
N ALA A 282 3.99 7.13 -13.59
CA ALA A 282 4.73 6.04 -12.96
C ALA A 282 4.80 4.77 -13.83
N ALA A 283 4.29 4.85 -15.05
CA ALA A 283 4.14 3.73 -15.98
C ALA A 283 5.45 3.04 -16.43
N GLY A 284 6.56 3.78 -16.42
CA GLY A 284 7.84 3.32 -16.96
C GLY A 284 8.47 2.16 -16.19
N ARG A 285 9.20 1.30 -16.91
CA ARG A 285 9.90 0.13 -16.33
C ARG A 285 10.99 0.54 -15.33
N ASP A 286 11.66 1.67 -15.55
CA ASP A 286 12.60 2.25 -14.59
C ASP A 286 11.91 2.56 -13.25
N PHE A 287 10.68 3.10 -13.28
CA PHE A 287 9.93 3.44 -12.08
C PHE A 287 9.39 2.19 -11.38
N GLN A 288 8.87 1.23 -12.15
CA GLN A 288 8.44 -0.09 -11.65
C GLN A 288 9.56 -0.75 -10.82
N LEU A 289 10.80 -0.73 -11.32
CA LEU A 289 11.94 -1.42 -10.73
C LEU A 289 12.84 -0.51 -9.87
N TYR A 290 12.42 0.73 -9.62
CA TYR A 290 13.16 1.68 -8.79
C TYR A 290 13.44 1.10 -7.41
N THR A 291 14.64 1.39 -6.91
CA THR A 291 15.13 0.85 -5.65
C THR A 291 15.82 1.90 -4.80
N SER A 292 16.73 2.72 -5.38
CA SER A 292 17.42 3.76 -4.61
C SER A 292 18.03 4.84 -5.49
N GLY A 293 18.42 5.95 -4.86
CA GLY A 293 19.09 7.07 -5.51
C GLY A 293 18.13 8.13 -6.02
N VAL A 294 18.66 9.19 -6.63
CA VAL A 294 17.85 10.27 -7.21
C VAL A 294 17.38 9.83 -8.59
N PHE A 295 16.09 9.53 -8.70
CA PHE A 295 15.45 9.09 -9.93
C PHE A 295 15.55 10.16 -11.01
N THR A 296 16.19 9.79 -12.12
CA THR A 296 16.31 10.56 -13.36
C THR A 296 15.97 9.69 -14.58
N GLY A 297 15.17 8.64 -14.36
CA GLY A 297 14.74 7.74 -15.42
C GLY A 297 13.82 8.43 -16.41
N THR A 298 13.58 7.78 -17.55
CA THR A 298 12.69 8.34 -18.57
C THR A 298 11.23 8.13 -18.15
N CYS A 299 10.45 9.20 -18.16
CA CYS A 299 9.00 9.21 -17.99
C CYS A 299 8.42 10.34 -18.84
N GLY A 300 7.17 10.18 -19.29
CA GLY A 300 6.41 11.23 -19.95
C GLY A 300 5.67 12.11 -18.95
N THR A 301 4.50 12.59 -19.37
CA THR A 301 3.62 13.47 -18.59
C THR A 301 2.16 13.00 -18.61
N ASP A 302 1.92 11.74 -19.00
CA ASP A 302 0.59 11.13 -19.00
C ASP A 302 0.31 10.58 -17.60
N LEU A 303 0.00 11.50 -16.68
CA LEU A 303 -0.15 11.20 -15.26
C LEU A 303 -1.15 10.04 -15.02
N ASP A 304 -0.69 9.05 -14.27
CA ASP A 304 -1.41 7.81 -14.01
C ASP A 304 -1.30 7.34 -12.56
N HIS A 305 -0.55 8.04 -11.70
CA HIS A 305 -0.33 7.63 -10.31
C HIS A 305 -0.28 8.79 -9.32
N GLY A 306 -0.99 8.64 -8.20
CA GLY A 306 -1.09 9.62 -7.13
C GLY A 306 -0.10 9.31 -6.01
N VAL A 307 0.72 10.29 -5.64
CA VAL A 307 1.75 10.17 -4.61
C VAL A 307 1.81 11.44 -3.76
N THR A 308 2.62 11.48 -2.71
CA THR A 308 2.69 12.65 -1.83
C THR A 308 4.12 13.16 -1.72
N ALA A 309 4.36 14.41 -2.10
CA ALA A 309 5.62 15.09 -1.83
C ALA A 309 5.69 15.45 -0.33
N VAL A 310 6.59 14.78 0.39
CA VAL A 310 6.76 14.92 1.85
C VAL A 310 8.07 15.61 2.23
N GLY A 311 8.83 16.08 1.25
CA GLY A 311 10.08 16.76 1.49
C GLY A 311 10.85 17.08 0.24
N TYR A 312 12.02 17.69 0.42
CA TYR A 312 12.99 17.95 -0.63
C TYR A 312 14.38 18.12 -0.02
N GLY A 313 15.40 17.99 -0.85
CA GLY A 313 16.79 18.23 -0.47
C GLY A 313 17.73 18.26 -1.66
N THR A 314 19.01 18.07 -1.36
CA THR A 314 20.09 17.99 -2.34
C THR A 314 21.05 16.88 -1.92
N ASP A 315 21.40 15.99 -2.86
CA ASP A 315 22.35 14.89 -2.64
C ASP A 315 23.40 14.93 -3.76
N ASN A 316 24.67 15.06 -3.39
CA ASN A 316 25.79 15.16 -4.34
C ASN A 316 25.57 16.20 -5.46
N GLY A 317 25.02 17.37 -5.10
CA GLY A 317 24.71 18.46 -6.04
C GLY A 317 23.46 18.23 -6.90
N LYS A 318 22.68 17.17 -6.64
CA LYS A 318 21.41 16.88 -7.31
C LYS A 318 20.26 17.19 -6.39
N ASP A 319 19.46 18.15 -6.79
CA ASP A 319 18.22 18.51 -6.10
C ASP A 319 17.16 17.43 -6.30
N TYR A 320 16.40 17.13 -5.25
CA TYR A 320 15.33 16.12 -5.31
C TYR A 320 14.12 16.46 -4.44
N TRP A 321 12.98 15.89 -4.81
CA TRP A 321 11.77 15.72 -4.01
C TRP A 321 11.83 14.40 -3.24
N ILE A 322 11.37 14.37 -2.00
CA ILE A 322 11.09 13.13 -1.26
C ILE A 322 9.62 12.83 -1.47
N VAL A 323 9.31 11.72 -2.13
CA VAL A 323 7.95 11.34 -2.49
C VAL A 323 7.58 10.03 -1.81
N LYS A 324 6.49 10.07 -1.02
CA LYS A 324 5.87 8.90 -0.39
C LYS A 324 5.00 8.20 -1.43
N ASN A 325 5.23 6.91 -1.61
CA ASN A 325 4.42 6.05 -2.47
C ASN A 325 3.51 5.12 -1.62
N SER A 326 2.60 4.41 -2.28
CA SER A 326 1.57 3.54 -1.70
C SER A 326 1.75 2.07 -2.10
N TRP A 327 2.98 1.62 -2.31
CA TRP A 327 3.32 0.25 -2.72
C TRP A 327 4.08 -0.54 -1.65
N GLY A 328 3.89 -0.19 -0.38
CA GLY A 328 4.54 -0.86 0.75
C GLY A 328 6.05 -0.63 0.84
N GLY A 329 6.65 -1.16 1.91
CA GLY A 329 8.09 -0.98 2.19
C GLY A 329 9.03 -1.77 1.28
N PHE A 330 8.52 -2.69 0.47
CA PHE A 330 9.29 -3.54 -0.44
C PHE A 330 9.56 -2.90 -1.83
N TRP A 331 9.26 -1.61 -1.99
CA TRP A 331 9.52 -0.84 -3.20
C TRP A 331 10.33 0.43 -2.85
N GLY A 332 11.28 0.82 -3.72
CA GLY A 332 12.08 2.02 -3.53
C GLY A 332 12.85 2.06 -2.20
N GLU A 333 13.07 3.28 -1.72
CA GLU A 333 13.76 3.57 -0.46
C GLU A 333 12.77 3.42 0.71
N SER A 334 12.43 2.17 1.06
CA SER A 334 11.43 1.83 2.08
C SER A 334 10.04 2.43 1.80
N GLY A 335 9.61 2.41 0.54
CA GLY A 335 8.33 2.96 0.09
C GLY A 335 8.39 4.41 -0.40
N TYR A 336 9.58 5.00 -0.46
CA TYR A 336 9.81 6.36 -0.95
C TYR A 336 10.63 6.35 -2.24
N VAL A 337 10.51 7.43 -3.01
CA VAL A 337 11.40 7.74 -4.12
C VAL A 337 11.93 9.16 -3.99
N ARG A 338 13.23 9.34 -4.25
CA ARG A 338 13.82 10.66 -4.42
C ARG A 338 13.75 11.02 -5.90
N MET A 339 12.84 11.91 -6.29
CA MET A 339 12.66 12.31 -7.70
C MET A 339 13.45 13.58 -7.98
N LYS A 340 14.16 13.66 -9.10
CA LYS A 340 14.91 14.86 -9.46
C LYS A 340 14.04 16.12 -9.41
N ARG A 341 14.58 17.17 -8.80
CA ARG A 341 14.03 18.52 -8.79
C ARG A 341 14.89 19.42 -9.68
N GLY A 342 14.26 20.40 -10.30
CA GLY A 342 14.81 21.27 -11.33
C GLY A 342 14.01 21.14 -12.62
N THR A 343 13.51 22.26 -13.14
CA THR A 343 12.92 22.36 -14.48
C THR A 343 13.94 22.86 -15.50
N ASN A 344 13.70 22.60 -16.78
CA ASN A 344 14.49 23.12 -17.91
C ASN A 344 15.99 22.81 -17.84
N SER A 345 16.35 21.72 -17.18
CA SER A 345 17.72 21.21 -17.05
C SER A 345 17.73 19.70 -17.23
N ASP A 346 18.77 19.18 -17.89
CA ASP A 346 19.04 17.74 -18.05
C ASP A 346 17.83 16.90 -18.54
N GLY A 347 17.05 17.43 -19.48
CA GLY A 347 15.92 16.71 -20.08
C GLY A 347 14.60 16.78 -19.30
N VAL A 348 14.53 17.55 -18.20
CA VAL A 348 13.28 17.78 -17.46
C VAL A 348 12.54 18.99 -18.06
N GLY A 349 11.30 18.79 -18.49
CA GLY A 349 10.42 19.83 -19.02
C GLY A 349 9.94 20.83 -17.96
N SER A 350 9.08 21.76 -18.38
CA SER A 350 8.43 22.72 -17.46
C SER A 350 7.46 22.04 -16.49
N GLU A 351 7.02 20.84 -16.83
CA GLU A 351 6.12 19.96 -16.09
C GLU A 351 6.81 19.26 -14.91
N GLY A 352 8.13 19.38 -14.79
CA GLY A 352 8.94 18.61 -13.84
C GLY A 352 9.07 17.14 -14.25
N ILE A 353 9.93 16.40 -13.53
CA ILE A 353 10.16 14.99 -13.85
C ILE A 353 8.85 14.20 -13.64
N CYS A 354 8.50 13.40 -14.64
CA CYS A 354 7.26 12.61 -14.68
C CYS A 354 5.98 13.44 -14.51
N GLY A 355 6.02 14.74 -14.81
CA GLY A 355 4.86 15.63 -14.71
C GLY A 355 4.46 16.02 -13.29
N ILE A 356 5.35 15.89 -12.30
CA ILE A 356 5.06 16.17 -10.88
C ILE A 356 4.52 17.59 -10.59
N LEU A 357 4.73 18.55 -11.50
CA LEU A 357 4.26 19.95 -11.36
C LEU A 357 2.88 20.22 -11.99
N ILE A 358 2.22 19.20 -12.56
CA ILE A 358 0.98 19.36 -13.34
C ILE A 358 -0.28 19.38 -12.45
N GLU A 359 -0.42 18.40 -11.56
CA GLU A 359 -1.56 18.29 -10.61
C GLU A 359 -1.09 18.24 -9.13
N PRO A 360 -0.40 19.28 -8.61
CA PRO A 360 -0.14 19.37 -7.18
C PRO A 360 -1.28 20.10 -6.45
N SER A 361 -1.80 19.51 -5.37
CA SER A 361 -2.80 20.11 -4.50
C SER A 361 -2.63 19.67 -3.05
N TYR A 362 -3.18 20.42 -2.10
CA TYR A 362 -3.03 20.14 -0.68
C TYR A 362 -4.26 20.55 0.12
N ALA A 363 -4.53 19.79 1.18
CA ALA A 363 -5.60 20.11 2.13
C ALA A 363 -5.21 21.32 3.02
N VAL A 364 -6.19 22.15 3.34
CA VAL A 364 -6.04 23.30 4.24
C VAL A 364 -6.77 23.01 5.55
N LYS A 365 -6.05 23.14 6.65
CA LYS A 365 -6.61 23.04 8.00
C LYS A 365 -6.14 24.20 8.88
N THR A 366 -7.08 24.77 9.59
CA THR A 366 -6.97 25.88 10.53
C THR A 366 -7.76 25.59 11.81
N SER A 367 -8.81 24.79 11.71
CA SER A 367 -9.64 24.33 12.83
C SER A 367 -9.05 23.10 13.55
N PRO A 368 -9.23 22.97 14.88
CA PRO A 368 -8.97 21.72 15.60
C PRO A 368 -9.79 20.54 15.05
N ASN A 369 -9.42 19.32 15.40
CA ASN A 369 -10.27 18.17 15.11
C ASN A 369 -11.58 18.23 15.91
N PRO A 370 -12.65 17.60 15.42
CA PRO A 370 -13.85 17.39 16.21
C PRO A 370 -13.52 16.74 17.56
N PRO A 371 -14.32 16.99 18.61
CA PRO A 371 -14.17 16.27 19.87
C PRO A 371 -14.22 14.77 19.54
N ASN A 372 -13.17 14.04 19.94
CA ASN A 372 -13.07 12.60 19.68
C ASN A 372 -14.41 11.94 20.09
N PRO A 373 -15.21 11.41 19.16
CA PRO A 373 -16.30 10.56 19.57
C PRO A 373 -15.62 9.45 20.35
N GLY A 374 -16.01 9.22 21.61
CA GLY A 374 -15.45 8.09 22.37
C GLY A 374 -15.49 6.82 21.52
N PRO A 375 -14.64 5.82 21.82
CA PRO A 375 -14.44 4.64 20.97
C PRO A 375 -15.75 4.14 20.41
N THR A 376 -15.82 4.02 19.08
CA THR A 376 -16.96 3.49 18.34
C THR A 376 -17.42 2.22 19.06
N PRO A 377 -18.67 2.14 19.56
CA PRO A 377 -19.18 0.92 20.16
C PRO A 377 -18.92 -0.23 19.18
N PRO A 378 -18.40 -1.38 19.62
CA PRO A 378 -18.17 -2.50 18.71
C PRO A 378 -19.44 -2.73 17.92
N ALA A 379 -19.29 -2.82 16.59
CA ALA A 379 -20.40 -3.04 15.67
C ALA A 379 -21.30 -4.14 16.27
N PRO A 380 -22.64 -3.94 16.28
CA PRO A 380 -23.54 -4.95 16.81
C PRO A 380 -23.22 -6.27 16.11
N THR A 381 -22.85 -7.29 16.89
CA THR A 381 -22.67 -8.64 16.35
C THR A 381 -23.92 -8.97 15.55
N PRO A 382 -23.78 -9.28 14.25
CA PRO A 382 -24.92 -9.63 13.42
C PRO A 382 -25.72 -10.77 14.07
N PRO A 383 -27.06 -10.76 13.94
CA PRO A 383 -27.89 -11.70 14.67
C PRO A 383 -27.56 -13.15 14.27
N GLU A 384 -27.25 -13.98 15.27
CA GLU A 384 -27.04 -15.42 15.06
C GLU A 384 -28.28 -16.07 14.41
N VAL A 385 -28.06 -17.08 13.55
CA VAL A 385 -29.13 -17.87 12.92
C VAL A 385 -29.72 -18.82 13.96
N ILE A 386 -31.00 -18.64 14.29
CA ILE A 386 -31.71 -19.48 15.27
C ILE A 386 -32.11 -20.80 14.62
N CYS A 387 -31.52 -21.91 15.07
CA CYS A 387 -31.87 -23.26 14.60
C CYS A 387 -33.11 -23.79 15.30
N ASP A 388 -33.19 -23.59 16.61
CA ASP A 388 -34.37 -23.87 17.44
C ASP A 388 -34.37 -23.02 18.72
N GLN A 389 -35.29 -23.31 19.64
CA GLN A 389 -35.40 -22.62 20.95
C GLN A 389 -34.12 -22.68 21.82
N TRP A 390 -33.15 -23.54 21.52
CA TRP A 390 -31.95 -23.79 22.32
C TRP A 390 -30.64 -23.77 21.54
N ARG A 391 -30.67 -23.65 20.21
CA ARG A 391 -29.48 -23.77 19.36
C ARG A 391 -29.41 -22.64 18.35
N THR A 392 -28.20 -22.12 18.16
CA THR A 392 -27.89 -21.08 17.19
C THR A 392 -26.64 -21.40 16.40
N CYS A 393 -26.56 -20.82 15.19
CA CYS A 393 -25.41 -20.83 14.32
C CYS A 393 -24.92 -19.40 14.04
N PRO A 394 -23.63 -19.21 13.71
CA PRO A 394 -23.11 -17.92 13.23
C PRO A 394 -23.92 -17.34 12.07
N GLU A 395 -23.83 -16.02 11.85
CA GLU A 395 -24.39 -15.38 10.66
C GLU A 395 -23.84 -16.03 9.37
N GLY A 396 -24.70 -16.12 8.35
CA GLY A 396 -24.33 -16.71 7.06
C GLY A 396 -24.25 -18.24 7.08
N ASN A 397 -24.56 -18.88 8.21
CA ASN A 397 -24.58 -20.34 8.30
C ASN A 397 -25.99 -20.92 8.16
N THR A 398 -26.06 -22.16 7.68
CA THR A 398 -27.30 -22.93 7.60
C THR A 398 -27.40 -23.93 8.75
N CYS A 399 -28.53 -23.91 9.46
CA CYS A 399 -28.85 -24.89 10.50
C CYS A 399 -29.22 -26.24 9.89
N CYS A 400 -28.42 -27.26 10.16
CA CYS A 400 -28.64 -28.63 9.69
C CYS A 400 -28.90 -29.58 10.86
N CYS A 401 -29.96 -30.38 10.76
CA CYS A 401 -30.26 -31.37 11.78
C CYS A 401 -29.22 -32.50 11.79
N THR A 402 -28.57 -32.72 12.93
CA THR A 402 -27.56 -33.77 13.11
C THR A 402 -28.12 -35.01 13.84
N PHE A 403 -29.23 -34.86 14.56
CA PHE A 403 -29.88 -35.97 15.25
C PHE A 403 -31.41 -35.91 15.13
N PRO A 404 -31.99 -36.37 14.00
CA PRO A 404 -33.43 -36.40 13.82
C PRO A 404 -34.08 -37.61 14.48
N VAL A 405 -35.24 -37.42 15.12
CA VAL A 405 -36.14 -38.49 15.57
C VAL A 405 -37.56 -38.14 15.12
N GLY A 406 -38.04 -38.86 14.10
CA GLY A 406 -39.30 -38.53 13.43
C GLY A 406 -39.20 -37.17 12.72
N LYS A 407 -40.13 -36.25 13.04
CA LYS A 407 -40.12 -34.87 12.50
C LYS A 407 -39.38 -33.86 13.39
N LEU A 408 -38.81 -34.31 14.51
CA LEU A 408 -38.13 -33.46 15.48
C LEU A 408 -36.62 -33.60 15.34
N CYS A 409 -35.92 -32.49 15.54
CA CYS A 409 -34.47 -32.46 15.60
C CYS A 409 -34.00 -32.28 17.05
N PHE A 410 -33.12 -33.15 17.52
CA PHE A 410 -32.61 -33.13 18.89
C PHE A 410 -31.18 -32.58 19.01
N ALA A 411 -30.47 -32.45 17.89
CA ALA A 411 -29.18 -31.80 17.82
C ALA A 411 -28.99 -31.12 16.46
N TRP A 412 -28.32 -29.97 16.47
CA TRP A 412 -28.10 -29.13 15.30
C TRP A 412 -26.61 -28.94 15.06
N GLY A 413 -26.25 -28.81 13.79
CA GLY A 413 -24.92 -28.41 13.34
C GLY A 413 -25.01 -27.26 12.36
N CYS A 414 -23.94 -26.48 12.28
CA CYS A 414 -23.84 -25.32 11.41
C CYS A 414 -23.05 -25.67 10.16
N CYS A 415 -23.66 -25.46 9.01
CA CYS A 415 -22.94 -25.42 7.75
C CYS A 415 -22.42 -24.00 7.51
N GLY A 416 -21.13 -23.85 7.18
CA GLY A 416 -20.45 -22.56 6.98
C GLY A 416 -20.86 -21.79 5.71
N LEU A 417 -22.07 -22.00 5.21
CA LEU A 417 -22.62 -21.38 4.01
C LEU A 417 -24.11 -21.08 4.20
N GLU A 418 -24.57 -20.05 3.52
CA GLU A 418 -25.97 -19.65 3.51
C GLU A 418 -26.77 -20.56 2.56
N SER A 419 -28.00 -20.93 2.96
CA SER A 419 -28.89 -21.79 2.17
C SER A 419 -28.27 -23.13 1.74
N ALA A 420 -27.37 -23.69 2.56
CA ALA A 420 -26.69 -24.93 2.27
C ALA A 420 -27.65 -26.13 2.27
N THR A 421 -27.35 -27.13 1.45
CA THR A 421 -28.06 -28.42 1.49
C THR A 421 -27.46 -29.32 2.57
N CYS A 422 -28.28 -29.72 3.53
CA CYS A 422 -27.89 -30.63 4.60
C CYS A 422 -27.90 -32.08 4.08
N CYS A 423 -26.74 -32.74 4.06
CA CYS A 423 -26.65 -34.13 3.62
C CYS A 423 -27.29 -35.12 4.60
N ASP A 424 -27.73 -36.27 4.07
CA ASP A 424 -28.42 -37.32 4.82
C ASP A 424 -27.52 -38.07 5.81
N ASP A 425 -26.20 -37.94 5.70
CA ASP A 425 -25.25 -38.51 6.66
C ASP A 425 -25.20 -37.76 7.99
N HIS A 426 -25.95 -36.67 8.09
CA HIS A 426 -26.04 -35.80 9.27
C HIS A 426 -24.72 -35.13 9.68
N TYR A 427 -23.66 -35.25 8.87
CA TYR A 427 -22.32 -34.78 9.21
C TYR A 427 -21.80 -33.75 8.20
N HIS A 428 -22.19 -33.88 6.93
CA HIS A 428 -21.75 -32.98 5.87
C HIS A 428 -22.87 -32.08 5.33
N CYS A 429 -22.48 -31.04 4.60
CA CYS A 429 -23.37 -30.17 3.86
C CYS A 429 -22.74 -29.73 2.54
N CYS A 430 -23.58 -29.24 1.64
CA CYS A 430 -23.19 -28.76 0.32
C CYS A 430 -23.65 -27.32 0.07
N PRO A 431 -22.93 -26.55 -0.77
CA PRO A 431 -23.40 -25.24 -1.22
C PRO A 431 -24.74 -25.35 -1.96
N HIS A 432 -25.53 -24.29 -1.94
CA HIS A 432 -26.79 -24.21 -2.68
C HIS A 432 -26.62 -24.48 -4.19
N ASP A 433 -25.51 -24.04 -4.78
CA ASP A 433 -25.22 -24.23 -6.20
C ASP A 433 -24.82 -25.67 -6.58
N TYR A 434 -24.50 -26.49 -5.57
CA TYR A 434 -24.11 -27.90 -5.71
C TYR A 434 -24.89 -28.78 -4.72
N PRO A 435 -26.24 -28.82 -4.80
CA PRO A 435 -27.07 -29.31 -3.71
C PRO A 435 -27.06 -30.84 -3.55
N VAL A 436 -26.47 -31.58 -4.48
CA VAL A 436 -26.50 -33.05 -4.46
C VAL A 436 -25.31 -33.60 -3.68
N CYS A 437 -25.56 -34.18 -2.51
CA CYS A 437 -24.52 -34.83 -1.71
C CYS A 437 -24.18 -36.24 -2.27
N ASP A 438 -22.99 -36.41 -2.84
CA ASP A 438 -22.42 -37.72 -3.17
C ASP A 438 -21.43 -38.14 -2.08
N LEU A 439 -21.94 -38.91 -1.11
CA LEU A 439 -21.16 -39.41 0.02
C LEU A 439 -20.13 -40.48 -0.38
N LYS A 440 -20.30 -41.13 -1.54
CA LYS A 440 -19.36 -42.17 -2.00
C LYS A 440 -18.11 -41.55 -2.61
N MET A 441 -18.28 -40.44 -3.32
CA MET A 441 -17.17 -39.68 -3.91
C MET A 441 -16.65 -38.55 -3.01
N ASN A 442 -17.32 -38.31 -1.88
CA ASN A 442 -17.04 -37.21 -0.95
C ASN A 442 -17.20 -35.81 -1.59
N MET A 443 -18.21 -35.65 -2.46
CA MET A 443 -18.41 -34.45 -3.27
C MET A 443 -19.86 -33.93 -3.24
N CYS A 444 -20.00 -32.64 -3.50
CA CYS A 444 -21.22 -31.92 -3.80
C CYS A 444 -21.34 -31.71 -5.30
N LEU A 445 -22.40 -32.24 -5.90
CA LEU A 445 -22.64 -32.20 -7.33
C LEU A 445 -23.76 -31.22 -7.67
N ARG A 446 -23.67 -30.60 -8.85
CA ARG A 446 -24.72 -29.71 -9.36
C ARG A 446 -25.98 -30.47 -9.77
N LYS A 447 -25.81 -31.71 -10.27
CA LYS A 447 -26.86 -32.68 -10.60
C LYS A 447 -26.34 -34.09 -10.29
N SER A 448 -27.23 -35.05 -10.08
CA SER A 448 -26.88 -36.45 -9.78
C SER A 448 -26.10 -37.16 -10.90
N THR A 449 -26.08 -36.62 -12.11
CA THR A 449 -25.33 -37.14 -13.27
C THR A 449 -24.02 -36.39 -13.53
N SER A 450 -23.67 -35.39 -12.72
CA SER A 450 -22.45 -34.61 -12.90
C SER A 450 -21.21 -35.42 -12.50
N THR A 451 -20.14 -35.34 -13.29
CA THR A 451 -18.84 -36.00 -13.02
C THR A 451 -17.85 -35.11 -12.26
N PHE A 452 -18.19 -33.83 -12.06
CA PHE A 452 -17.38 -32.83 -11.36
C PHE A 452 -18.23 -32.14 -10.29
N GLY A 453 -17.59 -31.77 -9.18
CA GLY A 453 -18.23 -31.13 -8.03
C GLY A 453 -17.22 -30.42 -7.14
N VAL A 454 -17.71 -29.93 -6.01
CA VAL A 454 -16.87 -29.38 -4.92
C VAL A 454 -16.84 -30.35 -3.76
N GLU A 455 -15.86 -30.27 -2.87
CA GLU A 455 -15.76 -31.20 -1.74
C GLU A 455 -16.91 -31.01 -0.73
N LEU A 456 -17.34 -32.10 -0.07
CA LEU A 456 -18.29 -32.02 1.04
C LEU A 456 -17.70 -31.20 2.20
N MET A 457 -18.50 -30.28 2.75
CA MET A 457 -18.09 -29.53 3.93
C MET A 457 -18.59 -30.19 5.21
N LYS A 458 -17.73 -30.28 6.21
CA LYS A 458 -18.10 -30.77 7.53
C LYS A 458 -18.87 -29.70 8.30
N ARG A 459 -19.94 -30.12 8.96
CA ARG A 459 -20.70 -29.27 9.87
C ARG A 459 -19.89 -29.02 11.15
N THR A 460 -20.10 -27.87 11.76
CA THR A 460 -19.65 -27.58 13.13
C THR A 460 -20.81 -27.74 14.12
N GLU A 461 -20.52 -27.84 15.42
CA GLU A 461 -21.58 -27.97 16.43
C GLU A 461 -22.31 -26.64 16.63
N ALA A 462 -23.65 -26.67 16.67
CA ALA A 462 -24.44 -25.48 16.97
C ALA A 462 -24.32 -25.09 18.44
N LYS A 463 -24.19 -23.78 18.71
CA LYS A 463 -24.03 -23.25 20.06
C LYS A 463 -25.35 -23.25 20.82
N VAL A 464 -25.30 -23.28 22.14
CA VAL A 464 -26.48 -23.14 22.99
C VAL A 464 -26.96 -21.69 22.97
N ASN A 465 -28.26 -21.48 22.69
CA ASN A 465 -28.91 -20.18 22.80
C ASN A 465 -29.12 -19.82 24.28
N TRP A 466 -28.11 -19.17 24.87
CA TRP A 466 -28.12 -18.77 26.28
C TRP A 466 -29.17 -17.71 26.61
N VAL A 467 -29.58 -16.89 25.63
CA VAL A 467 -30.59 -15.83 25.81
C VAL A 467 -31.96 -16.48 26.08
N ALA A 468 -32.38 -17.39 25.20
CA ALA A 468 -33.63 -18.14 25.36
C ALA A 468 -33.64 -19.00 26.63
N LEU A 469 -32.49 -19.58 27.00
CA LEU A 469 -32.36 -20.35 28.25
C LEU A 469 -32.51 -19.47 29.49
N LYS A 470 -31.90 -18.28 29.51
CA LYS A 470 -32.01 -17.33 30.63
C LYS A 470 -33.43 -16.78 30.78
N GLU A 471 -34.12 -16.48 29.70
CA GLU A 471 -35.52 -16.02 29.75
C GLU A 471 -36.47 -17.08 30.32
N LYS A 472 -36.26 -18.36 29.96
CA LYS A 472 -37.09 -19.47 30.46
C LYS A 472 -36.79 -19.84 31.91
N LEU A 473 -35.54 -19.67 32.35
CA LEU A 473 -35.13 -19.89 33.75
C LEU A 473 -35.51 -18.73 34.67
N GLY A 474 -35.47 -17.48 34.17
CA GLY A 474 -35.90 -16.29 34.91
C GLY A 474 -37.42 -16.20 35.15
N ARG A 475 -38.22 -16.95 34.37
CA ARG A 475 -39.68 -17.08 34.57
C ARG A 475 -40.10 -18.08 35.67
N LYS A 476 -39.16 -18.75 36.33
CA LYS A 476 -39.44 -19.74 37.39
C LYS A 476 -39.25 -19.22 38.84
N SER A 477 -39.02 -17.93 39.05
CA SER A 477 -38.93 -17.32 40.39
C SER A 477 -40.07 -16.31 40.64
N SER A 478 -41.31 -16.78 40.56
CA SER A 478 -42.50 -16.07 41.05
C SER A 478 -43.41 -17.03 41.79
#